data_AF-A0A5C7QDF2-F1
#
_entry.id   AF-A0A5C7QDF2-F1
#
_cell.length_a   1.000
_cell.length_b   1.000
_cell.length_c   1.000
_cell.angle_alpha   90.00
_cell.angle_beta   90.00
_cell.angle_gamma   90.00
#
_symmetry.space_group_name_H-M   'P 1'
#
loop_
_entity.id
_entity.type
_entity.pdbx_description
1 polymer ?
#
loop_
_entity_poly.entity_id
_entity_poly.type
_entity_poly.pdbx_seq_one_letter_code
_entity_poly.pdbx_strand_id
1 'polypeptide(L)'
;MSTTPPPHLAPGRAQRGFTLLELLVVMVIIGLLAGIVAPQYFSQIGKSNTKVARAQIEALGQALDQYRLDTGRYPTSEQNLAALRSAARFCSLVG
;
A
#
# COMPACT_ATOMS: atom_id res chain seq x y z
N MET A 1 16.84 70.59 33.53
CA MET A 1 16.88 70.12 32.13
C MET A 1 17.03 68.60 32.12
N SER A 2 15.93 67.90 31.87
CA SER A 2 15.86 66.44 31.74
C SER A 2 16.22 66.02 30.31
N THR A 3 17.39 65.43 30.12
CA THR A 3 17.76 64.80 28.85
C THR A 3 17.19 63.39 28.81
N THR A 4 16.04 63.22 28.16
CA THR A 4 15.51 61.91 27.78
C THR A 4 16.41 61.27 26.72
N PRO A 5 16.86 60.01 26.90
CA PRO A 5 17.67 59.32 25.89
C PRO A 5 16.81 58.92 24.68
N PRO A 6 17.42 58.79 23.48
CA PRO A 6 16.72 58.35 22.28
C PRO A 6 16.39 56.84 22.34
N PRO A 7 15.26 56.40 21.75
CA PRO A 7 14.91 54.98 21.68
C PRO A 7 15.78 54.24 20.65
N HIS A 8 16.40 53.14 21.07
CA HIS A 8 17.05 52.20 20.17
C HIS A 8 15.99 51.36 19.46
N LEU A 9 15.79 51.64 18.16
CA LEU A 9 14.92 50.85 17.30
C LEU A 9 15.54 49.47 17.10
N ALA A 10 14.93 48.43 17.70
CA ALA A 10 15.32 47.05 17.47
C ALA A 10 15.10 46.71 15.97
N PRO A 11 16.08 46.14 15.26
CA PRO A 11 15.92 45.76 13.87
C PRO A 11 14.81 44.69 13.78
N GLY A 12 13.75 45.01 13.05
CA GLY A 12 12.65 44.09 12.76
C GLY A 12 13.19 42.82 12.11
N ARG A 13 12.73 41.65 12.57
CA ARG A 13 13.04 40.37 11.93
C ARG A 13 12.58 40.44 10.48
N ALA A 14 13.53 40.49 9.55
CA ALA A 14 13.24 40.35 8.13
C ALA A 14 12.58 38.99 7.92
N GLN A 15 11.28 38.97 7.62
CA GLN A 15 10.64 37.79 7.06
C GLN A 15 11.33 37.50 5.73
N ARG A 16 12.24 36.53 5.74
CA ARG A 16 12.78 35.92 4.52
C ARG A 16 11.63 35.15 3.87
N GLY A 17 11.00 35.77 2.87
CA GLY A 17 10.01 35.10 2.04
C GLY A 17 10.66 33.98 1.24
N PHE A 18 9.92 32.89 1.06
CA PHE A 18 10.29 31.77 0.20
C PHE A 18 10.60 32.27 -1.21
N THR A 19 11.74 31.86 -1.75
CA THR A 19 12.07 32.17 -3.14
C THR A 19 11.34 31.19 -4.08
N LEU A 20 10.96 31.62 -5.28
CA LEU A 20 10.36 30.73 -6.29
C LEU A 20 11.27 29.54 -6.63
N LEU A 21 12.60 29.76 -6.53
CA LEU A 21 13.61 28.75 -6.77
C LEU A 21 13.56 27.62 -5.74
N GLU A 22 13.26 27.93 -4.47
CA GLU A 22 13.13 26.93 -3.40
C GLU A 22 11.96 25.98 -3.66
N LEU A 23 10.81 26.51 -4.07
CA LEU A 23 9.65 25.69 -4.45
C LEU A 23 9.91 24.87 -5.72
N LEU A 24 10.63 25.42 -6.69
CA LEU A 24 11.02 24.69 -7.91
C LEU A 24 11.88 23.47 -7.58
N VAL A 25 12.93 23.66 -6.78
CA VAL A 25 13.83 22.57 -6.37
C VAL A 25 13.06 21.49 -5.58
N VAL A 26 12.17 21.90 -4.68
CA VAL A 26 11.34 20.97 -3.90
C VAL A 26 10.45 20.12 -4.82
N MET A 27 9.78 20.70 -5.81
CA MET A 27 8.94 19.94 -6.74
C MET A 27 9.75 18.95 -7.59
N VAL A 28 10.97 19.32 -7.99
CA VAL A 28 11.88 18.42 -8.70
C VAL A 28 12.26 17.22 -7.83
N ILE A 29 12.62 17.45 -6.56
CA ILE A 29 12.98 16.37 -5.62
C ILE A 29 11.78 15.45 -5.35
N ILE A 30 10.60 16.02 -5.09
CA ILE A 30 9.37 15.25 -4.85
C ILE A 30 9.02 14.41 -6.08
N GLY A 31 9.11 14.98 -7.29
CA GLY A 31 8.83 14.24 -8.52
C GLY A 31 9.78 13.05 -8.73
N LEU A 32 11.07 13.23 -8.44
CA LEU A 32 12.08 12.18 -8.58
C LEU A 32 11.84 11.03 -7.59
N LEU A 33 11.58 11.36 -6.32
CA LEU A 33 11.26 10.36 -5.29
C LEU A 33 9.92 9.66 -5.58
N ALA A 34 8.90 10.41 -5.98
CA ALA A 34 7.59 9.87 -6.31
C ALA A 34 7.64 8.86 -7.46
N GLY A 35 8.45 9.11 -8.50
CA GLY A 35 8.62 8.19 -9.62
C GLY A 35 9.17 6.81 -9.23
N ILE A 36 10.04 6.75 -8.20
CA ILE A 36 10.63 5.49 -7.71
C ILE A 36 9.68 4.80 -6.71
N VAL A 37 9.09 5.56 -5.80
CA VAL A 37 8.27 5.03 -4.70
C VAL A 37 6.87 4.59 -5.17
N ALA A 38 6.25 5.33 -6.10
CA ALA A 38 4.91 5.04 -6.60
C ALA A 38 4.72 3.59 -7.10
N PRO A 39 5.52 3.05 -8.04
CA PRO A 39 5.33 1.69 -8.53
C PRO A 39 5.56 0.63 -7.44
N GLN A 40 6.48 0.87 -6.50
CA GLN A 40 6.68 -0.03 -5.36
C GLN A 40 5.45 -0.07 -4.44
N TYR A 41 4.87 1.10 -4.15
CA TYR A 41 3.66 1.23 -3.36
C TYR A 41 2.45 0.55 -4.03
N PHE A 42 2.25 0.80 -5.33
CA PHE A 42 1.22 0.11 -6.11
C PHE A 42 1.49 -1.39 -6.24
N SER A 43 2.75 -1.82 -6.35
CA SER A 43 3.12 -3.23 -6.36
C SER A 43 2.77 -3.89 -5.02
N GLN A 44 2.99 -3.23 -3.88
CA GLN A 44 2.64 -3.77 -2.57
C GLN A 44 1.12 -3.93 -2.42
N ILE A 45 0.33 -2.94 -2.85
CA ILE A 45 -1.14 -2.99 -2.81
C ILE A 45 -1.67 -4.02 -3.83
N GLY A 46 -1.16 -4.03 -5.06
CA GLY A 46 -1.59 -4.94 -6.13
C GLY A 46 -1.14 -6.39 -5.92
N LYS A 47 0.00 -6.63 -5.25
CA LYS A 47 0.45 -7.97 -4.84
C LYS A 47 -0.51 -8.63 -3.86
N SER A 48 -1.34 -7.88 -3.15
CA SER A 48 -2.35 -8.48 -2.26
C SER A 48 -3.34 -9.35 -3.05
N ASN A 49 -3.74 -8.95 -4.26
CA ASN A 49 -4.71 -9.72 -5.04
C ASN A 49 -4.06 -10.91 -5.76
N THR A 50 -2.85 -10.75 -6.30
CA THR A 50 -2.19 -11.81 -7.07
C THR A 50 -1.52 -12.87 -6.17
N LYS A 51 -0.97 -12.48 -5.02
CA LYS A 51 -0.47 -13.46 -4.03
C LYS A 51 -1.59 -14.26 -3.41
N VAL A 52 -2.72 -13.62 -3.09
CA VAL A 52 -3.90 -14.32 -2.56
C VAL A 52 -4.48 -15.28 -3.60
N ALA A 53 -4.61 -14.85 -4.87
CA ALA A 53 -5.07 -15.73 -5.94
C ALA A 53 -4.12 -16.92 -6.18
N ARG A 54 -2.79 -16.70 -6.17
CA ARG A 54 -1.81 -17.80 -6.27
C ARG A 54 -1.89 -18.76 -5.09
N ALA A 55 -1.98 -18.24 -3.86
CA ALA A 55 -2.11 -19.06 -2.66
C ALA A 55 -3.39 -19.91 -2.69
N GLN A 56 -4.50 -19.36 -3.21
CA GLN A 56 -5.75 -20.10 -3.36
C GLN A 56 -5.66 -21.21 -4.41
N ILE A 57 -5.01 -20.96 -5.55
CA ILE A 57 -4.81 -21.97 -6.59
C ILE A 57 -3.90 -23.10 -6.09
N GLU A 58 -2.83 -22.76 -5.35
CA GLU A 58 -1.88 -23.72 -4.80
C GLU A 58 -2.52 -24.57 -3.70
N ALA A 59 -3.33 -23.96 -2.82
CA ALA A 59 -4.12 -24.67 -1.83
C ALA A 59 -5.18 -25.60 -2.47
N LEU A 60 -5.82 -25.16 -3.55
CA LEU A 60 -6.76 -25.99 -4.30
C LEU A 60 -6.05 -27.18 -4.97
N GLY A 61 -4.87 -26.97 -5.57
CA GLY A 61 -4.05 -28.03 -6.14
C GLY A 61 -3.65 -29.08 -5.10
N GLN A 62 -3.20 -28.66 -3.92
CA GLN A 62 -2.88 -29.57 -2.82
C GLN A 62 -4.11 -30.35 -2.32
N ALA A 63 -5.27 -29.70 -2.21
CA ALA A 63 -6.51 -30.38 -1.84
C ALA A 63 -6.96 -31.39 -2.90
N LEU A 64 -6.76 -31.09 -4.19
CA LEU A 64 -7.06 -32.02 -5.29
C LEU A 64 -6.09 -33.21 -5.32
N ASP A 65 -4.81 -32.99 -5.05
CA ASP A 65 -3.82 -34.05 -4.96
C ASP A 65 -4.08 -34.96 -3.76
N GLN A 66 -4.45 -34.40 -2.59
CA GLN A 66 -4.91 -35.19 -1.44
C GLN A 66 -6.18 -35.98 -1.77
N TYR A 67 -7.18 -35.36 -2.38
CA TYR A 67 -8.41 -36.05 -2.79
C TYR A 67 -8.14 -37.17 -3.82
N ARG A 68 -7.16 -36.97 -4.71
CA ARG A 68 -6.72 -38.00 -5.66
C ARG A 68 -6.03 -39.16 -4.95
N LEU A 69 -5.23 -38.89 -3.92
CA LEU A 69 -4.60 -39.93 -3.10
C LEU A 69 -5.65 -40.74 -2.33
N ASP A 70 -6.69 -40.08 -1.81
CA ASP A 70 -7.75 -40.72 -1.02
C ASP A 70 -8.81 -41.44 -1.86
N THR A 71 -9.15 -40.90 -3.04
CA THR A 71 -10.31 -41.36 -3.84
C THR A 71 -9.89 -41.96 -5.19
N GLY A 72 -8.62 -41.87 -5.57
CA GLY A 72 -8.08 -42.36 -6.85
C GLY A 72 -8.57 -41.61 -8.09
N ARG A 73 -9.39 -40.55 -7.93
CA ARG A 73 -10.08 -39.87 -9.03
C ARG A 73 -10.19 -38.37 -8.74
N TYR A 74 -9.98 -37.53 -9.76
CA TYR A 74 -10.20 -36.08 -9.64
C TYR A 74 -11.70 -35.77 -9.55
N PRO A 75 -12.11 -34.82 -8.69
CA PRO A 75 -13.52 -34.41 -8.57
C PRO A 75 -13.96 -33.71 -9.87
N THR A 76 -15.16 -34.03 -10.33
CA THR A 76 -15.77 -33.38 -11.52
C THR A 76 -16.15 -31.94 -11.18
N SER A 77 -16.21 -31.07 -12.21
CA SER A 77 -16.37 -29.60 -12.06
C SER A 77 -17.53 -29.14 -11.16
N GLU A 78 -18.59 -29.94 -11.02
CA GLU A 78 -19.73 -29.61 -10.14
C GLU A 78 -19.40 -29.75 -8.65
N GLN A 79 -18.54 -30.71 -8.30
CA GLN A 79 -18.12 -30.95 -6.91
C GLN A 79 -17.12 -29.88 -6.44
N ASN A 80 -16.30 -29.35 -7.36
CA ASN A 80 -15.40 -28.22 -7.10
C ASN A 80 -16.15 -26.94 -6.72
N LEU A 81 -17.29 -26.66 -7.35
CA LEU A 81 -18.08 -25.46 -7.06
C LEU A 81 -18.81 -25.57 -5.71
N ALA A 82 -19.25 -26.79 -5.33
CA ALA A 82 -19.79 -27.06 -4.00
C ALA A 82 -18.72 -26.93 -2.90
N ALA A 83 -17.49 -27.40 -3.14
CA ALA A 83 -16.37 -27.31 -2.20
C ALA A 83 -15.89 -25.85 -2.01
N LEU A 84 -15.83 -25.06 -3.08
CA LEU A 84 -15.55 -23.61 -2.98
C LEU A 84 -16.68 -22.87 -2.24
N ARG A 85 -17.94 -23.26 -2.44
CA ARG A 85 -19.09 -22.65 -1.74
C ARG A 85 -19.11 -22.96 -0.24
N SER A 86 -18.70 -24.16 0.18
CA SER A 86 -18.59 -24.50 1.61
C SER A 86 -17.38 -23.84 2.26
N ALA A 87 -16.23 -23.79 1.57
CA ALA A 87 -15.03 -23.10 2.05
C ALA A 87 -15.26 -21.57 2.20
N ALA A 88 -15.95 -20.94 1.25
CA ALA A 88 -16.27 -19.51 1.30
C ALA A 88 -17.15 -19.15 2.52
N ARG A 89 -18.05 -20.05 2.95
CA ARG A 89 -18.85 -19.84 4.16
C ARG A 89 -18.03 -19.89 5.45
N PHE A 90 -16.98 -20.71 5.50
CA PHE A 90 -16.11 -20.80 6.67
C PHE A 90 -15.30 -19.52 6.89
N CYS A 91 -14.90 -18.85 5.81
CA CYS A 91 -14.20 -17.55 5.91
C CYS A 91 -15.10 -16.43 6.45
N SER A 92 -16.42 -16.51 6.27
CA SER A 92 -17.37 -15.50 6.76
C SER A 92 -17.78 -15.65 8.23
N LEU A 93 -17.45 -16.78 8.88
CA LEU A 93 -17.92 -17.10 10.23
C LEU A 93 -16.81 -16.98 11.29
N VAL A 94 -15.55 -16.81 10.85
CA VAL A 94 -14.36 -16.66 11.70
C VAL A 94 -13.77 -15.25 11.59
N GLY A 95 -14.41 -14.34 10.84
CA GLY A 95 -14.12 -12.90 10.82
C GLY A 95 -15.18 -12.13 11.57
#